data_AF-A0A9D6TIP4-F1
#
_entry.id   AF-A0A9D6TIP4-F1
#
_cell.length_a   1.000
_cell.length_b   1.000
_cell.length_c   1.000
_cell.angle_alpha   90.00
_cell.angle_beta   90.00
_cell.angle_gamma   90.00
#
_symmetry.space_group_name_H-M   'P 1'
#
loop_
_entity.id
_entity.type
_entity.pdbx_description
1 polymer ?
#
loop_
_entity_poly.entity_id
_entity_poly.type
_entity_poly.pdbx_seq_one_letter_code
_entity_poly.pdbx_strand_id
1 'polypeptide(L)'
;MIDRARLYTSRFALPMKTCVLNRPLALFLLFVGGLGRIAATTIDPLLWQQLANRADLIGVVECVTAGGNVARYRVTEVWKGEVRAGEVVSIRIATDYWGARYAVTLVGQRFFVTAFKNNAPGRIMSTTIGGAVPAWWRNIPCDYSLPLYQGAVALDRHSHEGEDSFHKIGSERSRLADVRDDFRGYLALSEQERAMTLLRVLAAKYLERPWADGKTMSDLSAAVKRAKTHDETIETLIKAWDSGTEHDNYRTAIEMIIGQATALTRRRAAELARTPQDSAYVLKPGETLYKFATARFGHTAYAYHVFDGNRDVIDAIDEPRPGVVLQLYSRRRLMNACLEFKFSPPSRPPSKAATAAEIATAGRQFATHSPESPEHADAAELLIVHDPEPVVKWLKAWKAPARDWRDTDRGYVLGSSAAARCGGDRVHFLTELLWADDPHIQVAAAVHLAFEDEAKGREALRKLSELPGDPGAWAALTLVRYGERAAVTRAAETLSARHDDLTAGSLLRPLVVSRLLEVVSNTAAAHNLPTPAWLGDKDAAARIQEFFVRNPDITPVDPWLPELRRQKID
;
A
#
# COMPACT_ATOMS: atom_id res chain seq x y z
N MET A 1 11.32 -43.94 37.48
CA MET A 1 10.57 -43.45 36.31
C MET A 1 10.55 -41.93 36.33
N ILE A 2 11.77 -41.38 36.26
CA ILE A 2 12.18 -39.97 36.29
C ILE A 2 13.50 -39.95 35.48
N ASP A 3 13.81 -38.81 34.86
CA ASP A 3 15.09 -38.41 34.24
C ASP A 3 15.47 -38.97 32.87
N ARG A 4 15.48 -38.05 31.88
CA ARG A 4 16.61 -37.86 30.94
C ARG A 4 16.42 -36.57 30.11
N ALA A 5 17.00 -35.48 30.60
CA ALA A 5 17.31 -34.31 29.78
C ALA A 5 18.68 -33.77 30.22
N ARG A 6 19.74 -34.12 29.49
CA ARG A 6 21.03 -33.44 29.57
C ARG A 6 21.82 -33.61 28.27
N LEU A 7 22.52 -32.53 27.94
CA LEU A 7 23.66 -32.36 27.01
C LEU A 7 23.30 -32.00 25.57
N TYR A 8 23.35 -30.70 25.24
CA TYR A 8 24.44 -30.12 24.44
C TYR A 8 24.45 -28.59 24.62
N THR A 9 25.41 -28.07 25.37
CA THR A 9 25.75 -26.63 25.41
C THR A 9 27.22 -26.49 25.08
N SER A 10 27.54 -26.10 23.84
CA SER A 10 28.90 -25.74 23.42
C SER A 10 29.09 -24.22 23.41
N ARG A 11 29.84 -23.77 24.41
CA ARG A 11 30.83 -22.67 24.43
C ARG A 11 30.99 -21.85 23.13
N PHE A 12 30.57 -20.58 23.18
CA PHE A 12 31.34 -19.43 22.67
C PHE A 12 31.10 -18.24 23.60
N ALA A 13 32.06 -17.99 24.50
CA ALA A 13 32.10 -16.81 25.34
C ALA A 13 33.15 -15.85 24.76
N LEU A 14 32.71 -14.70 24.26
CA LEU A 14 33.57 -13.53 24.04
C LEU A 14 33.57 -12.65 25.30
N PRO A 15 34.72 -12.08 25.71
CA PRO A 15 34.79 -11.24 26.89
C PRO A 15 34.28 -9.83 26.56
N MET A 16 33.00 -9.55 26.78
CA MET A 16 32.55 -8.17 26.90
C MET A 16 33.04 -7.62 28.23
N LYS A 17 34.09 -6.80 28.19
CA LYS A 17 34.46 -5.92 29.30
C LYS A 17 33.25 -5.04 29.60
N THR A 18 32.59 -5.33 30.71
CA THR A 18 31.46 -4.58 31.23
C THR A 18 31.90 -3.15 31.55
N CYS A 19 31.52 -2.21 30.70
CA CYS A 19 31.38 -0.82 31.12
C CYS A 19 30.21 -0.82 32.11
N VAL A 20 30.51 -0.74 33.40
CA VAL A 20 29.52 -0.63 34.49
C VAL A 20 28.91 0.77 34.42
N LEU A 21 28.13 1.03 33.37
CA LEU A 21 27.24 2.17 33.32
C LEU A 21 26.04 1.81 34.19
N ASN A 22 25.86 2.58 35.26
CA ASN A 22 24.83 2.41 36.29
C ASN A 22 23.46 2.05 35.69
N ARG A 23 23.07 0.77 35.77
CA ARG A 23 21.69 0.29 35.54
C ARG A 23 20.62 1.16 36.24
N PRO A 24 20.82 1.66 37.48
CA PRO A 24 19.84 2.56 38.08
C PRO A 24 19.77 3.93 37.40
N LEU A 25 20.84 4.42 36.78
CA LEU A 25 20.82 5.70 36.04
C LEU A 25 20.10 5.56 34.69
N ALA A 26 20.25 4.43 33.99
CA ALA A 26 19.50 4.15 32.77
C ALA A 26 17.98 3.98 33.05
N LEU A 27 17.63 3.29 34.13
CA LEU A 27 16.24 3.19 34.62
C LEU A 27 15.69 4.54 35.09
N PHE A 28 16.50 5.35 35.78
CA PHE A 28 16.12 6.69 36.22
C PHE A 28 16.00 7.67 35.05
N LEU A 29 16.83 7.57 34.01
CA LEU A 29 16.67 8.38 32.79
C LEU A 29 15.43 7.96 31.98
N LEU A 30 15.05 6.67 32.00
CA LEU A 30 13.77 6.19 31.46
C LEU A 30 12.56 6.64 32.29
N PHE A 31 12.72 6.87 33.61
CA PHE A 31 11.64 7.27 34.52
C PHE A 31 11.49 8.78 34.69
N VAL A 32 12.59 9.54 34.70
CA VAL A 32 12.67 10.97 35.04
C VAL A 32 12.86 11.85 33.82
N GLY A 33 13.48 11.34 32.76
CA GLY A 33 13.34 11.90 31.44
C GLY A 33 11.96 11.55 30.93
N GLY A 34 10.95 12.29 31.41
CA GLY A 34 9.54 12.07 31.11
C GLY A 34 9.41 11.59 29.68
N LEU A 35 9.11 10.29 29.54
CA LEU A 35 8.67 9.70 28.29
C LEU A 35 7.33 10.36 28.00
N GLY A 36 7.38 11.62 27.55
CA GLY A 36 6.26 12.30 26.94
C GLY A 36 5.75 11.29 25.95
N ARG A 37 4.54 10.78 26.21
CA ARG A 37 3.96 9.64 25.53
C ARG A 37 4.31 9.77 24.06
N ILE A 38 5.27 8.98 23.58
CA ILE A 38 5.60 8.97 22.16
C ILE A 38 4.30 8.54 21.53
N ALA A 39 3.58 9.49 20.94
CA ALA A 39 2.25 9.25 20.45
C ALA A 39 2.39 8.22 19.35
N ALA A 40 2.05 6.97 19.68
CA ALA A 40 2.02 5.90 18.71
C ALA A 40 1.10 6.35 17.57
N THR A 41 1.52 6.04 16.34
CA THR A 41 0.70 6.29 15.14
C THR A 41 -0.69 5.74 15.39
N THR A 42 -1.68 6.63 15.55
CA THR A 42 -3.06 6.23 15.78
C THR A 42 -3.80 6.35 14.45
N ILE A 43 -4.39 5.24 14.02
CA ILE A 43 -5.27 5.22 12.86
C ILE A 43 -6.62 5.80 13.31
N ASP A 44 -7.08 6.83 12.62
CA ASP A 44 -8.40 7.43 12.85
C ASP A 44 -9.38 6.94 11.77
N PRO A 45 -10.11 5.83 11.99
CA PRO A 45 -10.99 5.25 10.99
C PRO A 45 -12.14 6.20 10.66
N LEU A 46 -12.45 6.36 9.39
CA LEU A 46 -13.63 7.06 8.92
C LEU A 46 -14.91 6.37 9.42
N LEU A 47 -15.89 7.19 9.79
CA LEU A 47 -17.26 6.74 10.03
C LEU A 47 -17.90 6.29 8.72
N TRP A 48 -18.87 5.37 8.78
CA TRP A 48 -19.53 4.89 7.56
C TRP A 48 -20.25 6.02 6.81
N GLN A 49 -20.75 7.06 7.50
CA GLN A 49 -21.34 8.24 6.86
C GLN A 49 -20.30 9.07 6.09
N GLN A 50 -19.04 9.12 6.58
CA GLN A 50 -17.94 9.74 5.84
C GLN A 50 -17.63 8.95 4.57
N LEU A 51 -17.61 7.62 4.68
CA LEU A 51 -17.44 6.73 3.53
C LEU A 51 -18.60 6.89 2.53
N ALA A 52 -19.84 6.93 3.01
CA ALA A 52 -21.05 7.11 2.21
C ALA A 52 -21.00 8.38 1.35
N ASN A 53 -20.55 9.50 1.94
CA ASN A 53 -20.45 10.76 1.22
C ASN A 53 -19.32 10.77 0.19
N ARG A 54 -18.16 10.21 0.55
CA ARG A 54 -16.93 10.41 -0.23
C ARG A 54 -16.66 9.33 -1.27
N ALA A 55 -17.12 8.10 -1.05
CA ALA A 55 -16.89 6.99 -1.97
C ALA A 55 -17.58 7.23 -3.33
N ASP A 56 -16.92 6.84 -4.40
CA ASP A 56 -17.42 6.90 -5.77
C ASP A 56 -18.14 5.60 -6.18
N LEU A 57 -17.89 4.52 -5.45
CA LEU A 57 -18.60 3.25 -5.55
C LEU A 57 -18.92 2.72 -4.15
N ILE A 58 -20.18 2.37 -3.91
CA ILE A 58 -20.63 1.65 -2.71
C ILE A 58 -21.49 0.50 -3.17
N GLY A 59 -21.17 -0.72 -2.75
CA GLY A 59 -21.90 -1.88 -3.20
C GLY A 59 -21.28 -3.20 -2.77
N VAL A 60 -21.76 -4.27 -3.40
CA VAL A 60 -21.22 -5.61 -3.24
C VAL A 60 -20.52 -6.00 -4.53
N VAL A 61 -19.32 -6.56 -4.40
CA VAL A 61 -18.48 -6.99 -5.52
C VAL A 61 -18.00 -8.42 -5.30
N GLU A 62 -17.79 -9.16 -6.37
CA GLU A 62 -17.26 -10.53 -6.39
C GLU A 62 -15.95 -10.56 -7.17
N CYS A 63 -14.89 -11.10 -6.59
CA CYS A 63 -13.61 -11.17 -7.27
C CYS A 63 -13.68 -12.13 -8.47
N VAL A 64 -13.30 -11.65 -9.65
CA VAL A 64 -13.21 -12.46 -10.89
C VAL A 64 -11.77 -12.65 -11.37
N THR A 65 -10.83 -11.89 -10.82
CA THR A 65 -9.39 -12.08 -11.02
C THR A 65 -8.71 -11.85 -9.69
N ALA A 66 -8.18 -12.92 -9.10
CA ALA A 66 -7.46 -12.88 -7.84
C ALA A 66 -6.23 -11.99 -7.96
N GLY A 67 -5.91 -11.31 -6.86
CA GLY A 67 -4.81 -10.36 -6.78
C GLY A 67 -4.60 -9.94 -5.33
N GLY A 68 -3.43 -9.41 -5.00
CA GLY A 68 -3.24 -8.78 -3.69
C GLY A 68 -3.55 -7.31 -3.69
N ASN A 69 -2.56 -6.47 -3.99
CA ASN A 69 -2.76 -5.01 -3.96
C ASN A 69 -3.82 -4.52 -4.97
N VAL A 70 -3.99 -5.21 -6.10
CA VAL A 70 -5.04 -4.94 -7.08
C VAL A 70 -5.66 -6.27 -7.49
N ALA A 71 -6.99 -6.32 -7.52
CA ALA A 71 -7.76 -7.43 -8.06
C ALA A 71 -8.88 -6.89 -8.97
N ARG A 72 -9.45 -7.76 -9.81
CA ARG A 72 -10.63 -7.40 -10.63
C ARG A 72 -11.87 -8.02 -10.02
N TYR A 73 -12.94 -7.25 -10.01
CA TYR A 73 -14.19 -7.60 -9.37
C TYR A 73 -15.35 -7.32 -10.29
N ARG A 74 -16.29 -8.26 -10.36
CA ARG A 74 -17.61 -8.03 -10.93
C ARG A 74 -18.48 -7.37 -9.87
N VAL A 75 -19.12 -6.26 -10.21
CA VAL A 75 -20.06 -5.60 -9.30
C VAL A 75 -21.38 -6.38 -9.28
N THR A 76 -21.80 -6.85 -8.12
CA THR A 76 -23.06 -7.63 -7.98
C THR A 76 -24.22 -6.78 -7.47
N GLU A 77 -23.94 -5.80 -6.62
CA GLU A 77 -24.93 -4.82 -6.14
C GLU A 77 -24.33 -3.42 -6.17
N VAL A 78 -25.11 -2.42 -6.59
CA VAL A 78 -24.72 -1.01 -6.59
C VAL A 78 -25.67 -0.24 -5.69
N TRP A 79 -25.13 0.46 -4.70
CA TRP A 79 -25.88 1.35 -3.81
C TRP A 79 -25.54 2.82 -4.08
N LYS A 80 -24.32 3.09 -4.56
CA LYS A 80 -23.86 4.39 -5.05
C LYS A 80 -22.80 4.19 -6.13
N GLY A 81 -22.79 5.06 -7.15
CA GLY A 81 -21.77 5.09 -8.20
C GLY A 81 -22.36 4.94 -9.60
N GLU A 82 -21.55 5.20 -10.61
CA GLU A 82 -21.95 5.14 -12.03
C GLU A 82 -21.83 3.73 -12.63
N VAL A 83 -21.08 2.86 -11.97
CA VAL A 83 -20.84 1.46 -12.38
C VAL A 83 -22.14 0.67 -12.29
N ARG A 84 -22.35 -0.25 -13.23
CA ARG A 84 -23.54 -1.10 -13.28
C ARG A 84 -23.28 -2.48 -12.67
N ALA A 85 -24.34 -3.11 -12.16
CA ALA A 85 -24.24 -4.53 -11.79
C ALA A 85 -23.88 -5.36 -13.04
N GLY A 86 -22.96 -6.30 -12.88
CA GLY A 86 -22.34 -7.11 -13.94
C GLY A 86 -21.05 -6.53 -14.52
N GLU A 87 -20.79 -5.23 -14.34
CA GLU A 87 -19.56 -4.58 -14.81
C GLU A 87 -18.34 -5.05 -14.01
N VAL A 88 -17.19 -5.16 -14.67
CA VAL A 88 -15.92 -5.54 -14.04
C VAL A 88 -15.07 -4.30 -13.81
N VAL A 89 -14.68 -4.10 -12.56
CA VAL A 89 -13.81 -2.99 -12.13
C VAL A 89 -12.56 -3.53 -11.46
N SER A 90 -11.48 -2.78 -11.53
CA SER A 90 -10.23 -3.06 -10.83
C SER A 90 -10.16 -2.20 -9.56
N ILE A 91 -9.99 -2.86 -8.41
CA ILE A 91 -9.96 -2.19 -7.11
C ILE A 91 -8.60 -2.45 -6.47
N ARG A 92 -7.94 -1.36 -6.05
CA ARG A 92 -6.72 -1.38 -5.27
C ARG A 92 -7.02 -1.43 -3.78
N ILE A 93 -6.51 -2.44 -3.08
CA ILE A 93 -6.56 -2.52 -1.62
C ILE A 93 -5.24 -1.95 -1.09
N ALA A 94 -5.35 -0.96 -0.19
CA ALA A 94 -4.17 -0.39 0.45
C ALA A 94 -3.48 -1.45 1.33
N THR A 95 -2.16 -1.57 1.21
CA THR A 95 -1.40 -2.52 2.01
C THR A 95 -1.40 -2.13 3.47
N ASP A 96 -1.66 -3.09 4.35
CA ASP A 96 -1.57 -2.94 5.79
C ASP A 96 -0.11 -3.07 6.25
N TYR A 97 0.46 -1.98 6.78
CA TYR A 97 1.84 -1.94 7.27
C TYR A 97 2.03 -2.68 8.60
N TRP A 98 0.96 -2.85 9.38
CA TRP A 98 0.97 -3.34 10.76
C TRP A 98 0.31 -4.71 10.95
N GLY A 99 -0.50 -5.15 10.00
CA GLY A 99 -1.23 -6.42 10.01
C GLY A 99 -0.80 -7.34 8.87
N ALA A 100 -1.75 -7.90 8.14
CA ALA A 100 -1.47 -8.79 7.01
C ALA A 100 -0.82 -7.97 5.88
N ARG A 101 0.53 -7.98 5.84
CA ARG A 101 1.38 -7.16 4.95
C ARG A 101 1.10 -7.30 3.46
N TYR A 102 0.25 -8.24 3.06
CA TYR A 102 -0.21 -8.41 1.70
C TYR A 102 -1.61 -9.04 1.71
N ALA A 103 -2.65 -8.20 1.66
CA ALA A 103 -4.02 -8.67 1.56
C ALA A 103 -4.22 -9.33 0.20
N VAL A 104 -4.52 -10.63 0.18
CA VAL A 104 -4.86 -11.36 -1.05
C VAL A 104 -6.36 -11.58 -1.15
N THR A 105 -6.90 -11.31 -2.33
CA THR A 105 -8.27 -11.64 -2.71
C THR A 105 -8.27 -12.81 -3.68
N LEU A 106 -9.13 -13.80 -3.47
CA LEU A 106 -9.30 -14.96 -4.35
C LEU A 106 -10.59 -14.88 -5.16
N VAL A 107 -10.59 -15.50 -6.34
CA VAL A 107 -11.75 -15.56 -7.24
C VAL A 107 -12.97 -16.19 -6.55
N GLY A 108 -14.13 -15.57 -6.71
CA GLY A 108 -15.39 -15.97 -6.10
C GLY A 108 -15.64 -15.35 -4.72
N GLN A 109 -14.63 -14.75 -4.08
CA GLN A 109 -14.85 -14.03 -2.82
C GLN A 109 -15.65 -12.75 -3.04
N ARG A 110 -16.65 -12.56 -2.19
CA ARG A 110 -17.53 -11.39 -2.20
C ARG A 110 -17.18 -10.43 -1.08
N PHE A 111 -17.30 -9.14 -1.40
CA PHE A 111 -16.99 -8.05 -0.49
C PHE A 111 -18.08 -6.98 -0.57
N PHE A 112 -18.46 -6.44 0.58
CA PHE A 112 -18.97 -5.08 0.62
C PHE A 112 -17.81 -4.11 0.49
N VAL A 113 -17.93 -3.10 -0.39
CA VAL A 113 -16.87 -2.11 -0.60
C VAL A 113 -17.35 -0.66 -0.56
N THR A 114 -16.47 0.23 -0.10
CA THR A 114 -16.55 1.68 -0.29
C THR A 114 -15.28 2.16 -1.01
N ALA A 115 -15.38 2.36 -2.32
CA ALA A 115 -14.24 2.54 -3.20
C ALA A 115 -14.22 3.94 -3.84
N PHE A 116 -13.02 4.43 -4.17
CA PHE A 116 -12.75 5.82 -4.57
C PHE A 116 -11.97 5.86 -5.89
N LYS A 117 -12.42 6.62 -6.89
CA LYS A 117 -11.73 6.74 -8.20
C LYS A 117 -10.37 7.41 -8.04
N ASN A 118 -10.32 8.52 -7.29
CA ASN A 118 -9.11 9.33 -7.11
C ASN A 118 -8.87 9.62 -5.62
N ASN A 119 -7.71 9.19 -5.09
CA ASN A 119 -7.29 9.43 -3.70
C ASN A 119 -8.25 8.86 -2.66
N ALA A 120 -8.21 7.55 -2.46
CA ALA A 120 -8.85 6.95 -1.29
C ALA A 120 -8.31 7.63 -0.02
N PRO A 121 -9.19 8.04 0.90
CA PRO A 121 -8.76 8.74 2.10
C PRO A 121 -7.91 7.81 2.97
N GLY A 122 -6.62 8.10 3.09
CA GLY A 122 -5.72 7.47 4.05
C GLY A 122 -5.20 8.53 4.99
N ARG A 123 -5.77 8.63 6.20
CA ARG A 123 -5.18 9.48 7.26
C ARG A 123 -4.23 8.63 8.09
N ILE A 124 -2.96 8.63 7.72
CA ILE A 124 -1.89 8.12 8.58
C ILE A 124 -1.28 9.31 9.31
N MET A 125 -1.48 9.42 10.62
CA MET A 125 -0.67 10.30 11.47
C MET A 125 0.56 9.52 11.95
N SER A 126 1.58 9.34 11.09
CA SER A 126 2.80 8.62 11.46
C SER A 126 4.05 9.50 11.47
N THR A 127 4.88 9.28 12.48
CA THR A 127 6.22 9.86 12.66
C THR A 127 7.34 8.89 12.24
N THR A 128 7.03 7.67 11.81
CA THR A 128 8.01 6.62 11.47
C THR A 128 7.76 6.07 10.06
N ILE A 129 8.46 6.64 9.09
CA ILE A 129 8.44 6.21 7.67
C ILE A 129 9.35 4.98 7.55
N GLY A 130 8.77 3.79 7.63
CA GLY A 130 9.50 2.53 7.50
C GLY A 130 9.37 1.90 6.11
N GLY A 131 10.32 2.20 5.22
CA GLY A 131 10.87 1.36 4.14
C GLY A 131 9.93 0.77 3.08
N ALA A 132 10.18 1.09 1.80
CA ALA A 132 9.46 0.56 0.65
C ALA A 132 9.58 -0.98 0.51
N VAL A 133 8.47 -1.70 0.61
CA VAL A 133 8.38 -3.11 0.20
C VAL A 133 8.17 -3.16 -1.33
N PRO A 134 8.84 -4.06 -2.08
CA PRO A 134 8.77 -4.13 -3.55
C PRO A 134 7.34 -4.19 -4.12
N ALA A 135 6.40 -4.79 -3.38
CA ALA A 135 4.99 -4.84 -3.77
C ALA A 135 4.34 -3.45 -3.96
N TRP A 136 4.89 -2.40 -3.33
CA TRP A 136 4.40 -1.02 -3.42
C TRP A 136 4.95 -0.24 -4.60
N TRP A 137 5.99 -0.77 -5.28
CA TRP A 137 6.49 -0.19 -6.52
C TRP A 137 5.59 -0.50 -7.70
N ARG A 138 4.74 -1.52 -7.59
CA ARG A 138 3.79 -1.92 -8.63
C ARG A 138 2.75 -0.83 -8.82
N ASN A 139 2.74 -0.23 -10.00
CA ASN A 139 1.71 0.71 -10.40
C ASN A 139 0.67 0.02 -11.29
N ILE A 140 0.11 -1.09 -10.81
CA ILE A 140 -0.97 -1.78 -11.52
C ILE A 140 -2.15 -0.80 -11.64
N PRO A 141 -2.63 -0.51 -12.87
CA PRO A 141 -3.78 0.34 -13.06
C PRO A 141 -4.99 -0.16 -12.27
N CYS A 142 -5.71 0.75 -11.65
CA CYS A 142 -6.94 0.46 -10.93
C CYS A 142 -7.97 1.55 -11.22
N ASP A 143 -9.25 1.17 -11.29
CA ASP A 143 -10.38 2.09 -11.44
C ASP A 143 -10.75 2.74 -10.10
N TYR A 144 -10.53 2.00 -9.01
CA TYR A 144 -10.81 2.44 -7.66
C TYR A 144 -9.69 2.06 -6.68
N SER A 145 -9.61 2.79 -5.58
CA SER A 145 -8.80 2.46 -4.41
C SER A 145 -9.65 2.42 -3.15
N LEU A 146 -9.26 1.59 -2.19
CA LEU A 146 -9.88 1.53 -0.85
C LEU A 146 -9.10 2.37 0.17
N PRO A 147 -9.78 2.95 1.18
CA PRO A 147 -9.12 3.57 2.31
C PRO A 147 -8.22 2.58 3.05
N LEU A 148 -7.14 3.08 3.64
CA LEU A 148 -6.26 2.25 4.46
C LEU A 148 -7.03 1.70 5.67
N TYR A 149 -6.93 0.39 5.93
CA TYR A 149 -7.64 -0.35 6.99
C TYR A 149 -9.18 -0.39 6.90
N GLN A 150 -9.78 0.17 5.84
CA GLN A 150 -11.24 0.26 5.73
C GLN A 150 -11.73 0.06 4.30
N GLY A 151 -13.04 0.11 4.13
CA GLY A 151 -13.70 0.14 2.83
C GLY A 151 -13.76 -1.20 2.09
N ALA A 152 -13.36 -2.30 2.72
CA ALA A 152 -13.76 -3.65 2.32
C ALA A 152 -14.14 -4.50 3.53
N VAL A 153 -15.24 -5.24 3.42
CA VAL A 153 -15.67 -6.28 4.38
C VAL A 153 -15.99 -7.53 3.57
N ALA A 154 -15.26 -8.62 3.84
CA ALA A 154 -15.51 -9.91 3.20
C ALA A 154 -16.86 -10.47 3.67
N LEU A 155 -17.65 -11.02 2.75
CA LEU A 155 -19.01 -11.50 3.02
C LEU A 155 -19.12 -13.03 3.13
N ASP A 156 -18.19 -13.76 2.52
CA ASP A 156 -18.25 -15.23 2.44
C ASP A 156 -17.36 -15.93 3.47
N ARG A 157 -16.69 -15.19 4.35
CA ARG A 157 -15.96 -15.80 5.45
C ARG A 157 -16.97 -16.18 6.51
N HIS A 158 -17.20 -17.49 6.68
CA HIS A 158 -17.67 -18.02 7.95
C HIS A 158 -16.59 -17.72 8.99
N SER A 159 -16.59 -16.51 9.55
CA SER A 159 -15.70 -16.19 10.65
C SER A 159 -16.08 -17.17 11.77
N HIS A 160 -15.16 -18.09 12.10
CA HIS A 160 -15.36 -19.06 13.18
C HIS A 160 -15.55 -18.39 14.56
N GLU A 161 -15.50 -17.05 14.63
CA GLU A 161 -15.59 -16.25 15.85
C GLU A 161 -16.65 -15.14 15.79
N GLY A 162 -17.62 -15.18 14.87
CA GLY A 162 -18.77 -14.26 14.91
C GLY A 162 -18.44 -12.78 14.64
N GLU A 163 -17.26 -12.51 14.07
CA GLU A 163 -16.81 -11.17 13.68
C GLU A 163 -17.22 -10.78 12.25
N ASP A 164 -18.43 -11.14 11.82
CA ASP A 164 -19.08 -10.56 10.64
C ASP A 164 -19.59 -9.13 10.96
N SER A 165 -18.76 -8.35 11.66
CA SER A 165 -19.09 -6.99 12.07
C SER A 165 -18.61 -6.00 11.02
N PHE A 166 -19.49 -5.07 10.67
CA PHE A 166 -19.13 -3.95 9.80
C PHE A 166 -18.40 -2.83 10.59
N HIS A 167 -17.83 -3.15 11.75
CA HIS A 167 -17.03 -2.22 12.56
C HIS A 167 -15.83 -1.68 11.81
N LYS A 168 -15.23 -2.46 10.88
CA LYS A 168 -14.12 -2.00 10.04
C LYS A 168 -14.47 -0.79 9.17
N ILE A 169 -15.74 -0.64 8.80
CA ILE A 169 -16.24 0.53 8.05
C ILE A 169 -16.88 1.58 8.98
N GLY A 170 -16.74 1.42 10.29
CA GLY A 170 -17.31 2.30 11.31
C GLY A 170 -18.81 2.09 11.55
N SER A 171 -19.38 0.95 11.16
CA SER A 171 -20.79 0.60 11.42
C SER A 171 -20.91 -0.34 12.62
N GLU A 172 -21.96 -0.18 13.41
CA GLU A 172 -22.29 -1.08 14.53
C GLU A 172 -23.10 -2.31 14.09
N ARG A 173 -23.51 -2.37 12.82
CA ARG A 173 -24.31 -3.46 12.28
C ARG A 173 -23.45 -4.70 12.03
N SER A 174 -24.08 -5.86 12.16
CA SER A 174 -23.50 -7.17 11.84
C SER A 174 -24.13 -7.82 10.60
N ARG A 175 -25.25 -7.29 10.10
CA ARG A 175 -25.93 -7.83 8.91
C ARG A 175 -25.77 -6.90 7.72
N LEU A 176 -25.43 -7.47 6.57
CA LEU A 176 -25.30 -6.71 5.31
C LEU A 176 -26.60 -5.97 4.95
N ALA A 177 -27.77 -6.56 5.22
CA ALA A 177 -29.06 -5.95 4.95
C ALA A 177 -29.25 -4.64 5.76
N ASP A 178 -28.93 -4.65 7.05
CA ASP A 178 -29.05 -3.47 7.91
C ASP A 178 -28.07 -2.38 7.47
N VAL A 179 -26.84 -2.76 7.10
CA VAL A 179 -25.85 -1.82 6.54
C VAL A 179 -26.36 -1.22 5.24
N ARG A 180 -26.90 -2.04 4.35
CA ARG A 180 -27.49 -1.58 3.08
C ARG A 180 -28.59 -0.56 3.32
N ASP A 181 -29.47 -0.83 4.28
CA ASP A 181 -30.58 0.05 4.62
C ASP A 181 -30.09 1.36 5.26
N ASP A 182 -29.08 1.30 6.14
CA ASP A 182 -28.43 2.50 6.70
C ASP A 182 -27.80 3.36 5.59
N PHE A 183 -27.05 2.76 4.66
CA PHE A 183 -26.45 3.49 3.53
C PHE A 183 -27.50 4.09 2.60
N ARG A 184 -28.53 3.32 2.22
CA ARG A 184 -29.61 3.82 1.35
C ARG A 184 -30.42 4.92 2.02
N GLY A 185 -30.78 4.74 3.28
CA GLY A 185 -31.50 5.74 4.07
C GLY A 185 -30.70 7.04 4.17
N TYR A 186 -29.41 6.94 4.48
CA TYR A 186 -28.53 8.11 4.52
C TYR A 186 -28.36 8.79 3.16
N LEU A 187 -28.17 8.03 2.09
CA LEU A 187 -28.02 8.57 0.73
C LEU A 187 -29.32 9.19 0.19
N ALA A 188 -30.49 8.75 0.69
CA ALA A 188 -31.79 9.31 0.34
C ALA A 188 -32.10 10.66 1.05
N LEU A 189 -31.43 10.97 2.16
CA LEU A 189 -31.54 12.28 2.81
C LEU A 189 -31.15 13.41 1.86
N SER A 190 -31.73 14.59 2.04
CA SER A 190 -31.25 15.79 1.37
C SER A 190 -29.80 16.07 1.76
N GLU A 191 -29.09 16.84 0.93
CA GLU A 191 -27.69 17.15 1.19
C GLU A 191 -27.49 17.87 2.54
N GLN A 192 -28.41 18.77 2.90
CA GLN A 192 -28.37 19.49 4.18
C GLN A 192 -28.59 18.54 5.37
N GLU A 193 -29.54 17.60 5.25
CA GLU A 193 -29.77 16.57 6.26
C GLU A 193 -28.58 15.60 6.40
N ARG A 194 -27.93 15.24 5.28
CA ARG A 194 -26.69 14.43 5.30
C ARG A 194 -25.56 15.17 5.99
N ALA A 195 -25.35 16.44 5.68
CA ALA A 195 -24.31 17.28 6.29
C ALA A 195 -24.55 17.43 7.79
N MET A 196 -25.80 17.67 8.20
CA MET A 196 -26.18 17.73 9.62
C MET A 196 -25.98 16.41 10.34
N THR A 197 -26.42 15.31 9.74
CA THR A 197 -26.20 13.98 10.31
C THR A 197 -24.72 13.69 10.45
N LEU A 198 -23.89 14.03 9.44
CA LEU A 198 -22.44 13.85 9.51
C LEU A 198 -21.82 14.68 10.64
N LEU A 199 -22.18 15.96 10.75
CA LEU A 199 -21.69 16.85 11.80
C LEU A 199 -21.97 16.29 13.19
N ARG A 200 -23.18 15.80 13.42
CA ARG A 200 -23.59 15.21 14.71
C ARG A 200 -22.79 13.96 15.06
N VAL A 201 -22.55 13.07 14.10
CA VAL A 201 -21.76 11.85 14.36
C VAL A 201 -20.27 12.14 14.52
N LEU A 202 -19.73 13.15 13.82
CA LEU A 202 -18.35 13.61 14.03
C LEU A 202 -18.17 14.27 15.40
N ALA A 203 -19.14 15.09 15.82
CA ALA A 203 -19.17 15.67 17.15
C ALA A 203 -19.19 14.58 18.22
N ALA A 204 -20.06 13.57 18.08
CA ALA A 204 -20.07 12.42 18.99
C ALA A 204 -18.70 11.71 19.02
N LYS A 205 -18.12 11.42 17.86
CA LYS A 205 -16.82 10.73 17.75
C LYS A 205 -15.66 11.48 18.41
N TYR A 206 -15.54 12.79 18.17
CA TYR A 206 -14.36 13.55 18.59
C TYR A 206 -14.55 14.35 19.89
N LEU A 207 -15.78 14.72 20.26
CA LEU A 207 -16.06 15.56 21.43
C LEU A 207 -16.50 14.73 22.65
N GLU A 208 -17.12 13.56 22.45
CA GLU A 208 -17.59 12.71 23.57
C GLU A 208 -16.57 11.67 24.02
N ARG A 209 -15.53 11.44 23.21
CA ARG A 209 -14.45 10.53 23.59
C ARG A 209 -13.64 11.13 24.76
N PRO A 210 -13.37 10.37 25.84
CA PRO A 210 -12.48 10.83 26.88
C PRO A 210 -11.07 11.01 26.34
N TRP A 211 -10.51 12.20 26.54
CA TRP A 211 -9.15 12.54 26.12
C TRP A 211 -8.13 12.03 27.15
N ALA A 212 -6.84 12.15 26.83
CA ALA A 212 -5.75 11.65 27.68
C ALA A 212 -5.72 12.23 29.10
N ASP A 213 -6.35 13.40 29.30
CA ASP A 213 -6.53 14.10 30.58
C ASP A 213 -7.85 13.74 31.29
N GLY A 214 -8.63 12.80 30.74
CA GLY A 214 -9.91 12.34 31.27
C GLY A 214 -11.08 13.30 31.02
N LYS A 215 -10.85 14.46 30.40
CA LYS A 215 -11.91 15.42 30.09
C LYS A 215 -12.65 15.02 28.81
N THR A 216 -13.93 15.38 28.74
CA THR A 216 -14.76 15.29 27.54
C THR A 216 -15.31 16.67 27.22
N MET A 217 -15.64 16.92 25.95
CA MET A 217 -16.34 18.13 25.54
C MET A 217 -17.85 17.86 25.42
N SER A 218 -18.42 17.16 26.40
CA SER A 218 -19.82 16.75 26.40
C SER A 218 -20.78 17.93 26.23
N ASP A 219 -20.48 19.08 26.83
CA ASP A 219 -21.28 20.30 26.69
C ASP A 219 -21.27 20.85 25.26
N LEU A 220 -20.10 20.85 24.59
CA LEU A 220 -20.00 21.27 23.19
C LEU A 220 -20.69 20.26 22.28
N SER A 221 -20.52 18.96 22.53
CA SER A 221 -21.26 17.92 21.80
C SER A 221 -22.77 18.11 21.95
N ALA A 222 -23.24 18.36 23.17
CA ALA A 222 -24.64 18.63 23.45
C ALA A 222 -25.15 19.90 22.75
N ALA A 223 -24.33 20.95 22.68
CA ALA A 223 -24.65 22.16 21.92
C ALA A 223 -24.77 21.88 20.41
N VAL A 224 -23.81 21.15 19.83
CA VAL A 224 -23.86 20.71 18.43
C VAL A 224 -25.10 19.82 18.15
N LYS A 225 -25.48 18.95 19.07
CA LYS A 225 -26.69 18.12 18.94
C LYS A 225 -27.98 18.95 18.97
N ARG A 226 -28.02 20.04 19.75
CA ARG A 226 -29.16 20.97 19.83
C ARG A 226 -29.28 21.90 18.62
N ALA A 227 -28.19 22.18 17.92
CA ALA A 227 -28.21 23.01 16.72
C ALA A 227 -29.17 22.42 15.68
N LYS A 228 -30.03 23.29 15.13
CA LYS A 228 -31.08 22.94 14.17
C LYS A 228 -30.58 22.99 12.74
N THR A 229 -29.55 23.79 12.49
CA THR A 229 -29.01 24.03 11.15
C THR A 229 -27.52 23.78 11.07
N HIS A 230 -27.04 23.62 9.83
CA HIS A 230 -25.62 23.44 9.53
C HIS A 230 -24.82 24.66 9.97
N ASP A 231 -25.32 25.85 9.66
CA ASP A 231 -24.60 27.08 9.94
C ASP A 231 -24.55 27.37 11.44
N GLU A 232 -25.64 27.13 12.17
CA GLU A 232 -25.66 27.21 13.64
C GLU A 232 -24.65 26.22 14.28
N THR A 233 -24.52 25.02 13.69
CA THR A 233 -23.53 24.03 14.16
C THR A 233 -22.10 24.54 13.94
N ILE A 234 -21.80 25.05 12.73
CA ILE A 234 -20.47 25.57 12.40
C ILE A 234 -20.15 26.80 13.25
N GLU A 235 -21.10 27.72 13.43
CA GLU A 235 -20.93 28.90 14.28
C GLU A 235 -20.67 28.49 15.75
N THR A 236 -21.36 27.49 16.25
CA THR A 236 -21.13 26.94 17.60
C THR A 236 -19.70 26.39 17.74
N LEU A 237 -19.22 25.64 16.74
CA LEU A 237 -17.86 25.10 16.71
C LEU A 237 -16.80 26.21 16.60
N ILE A 238 -17.02 27.23 15.78
CA ILE A 238 -16.12 28.38 15.65
C ILE A 238 -16.07 29.20 16.94
N LYS A 239 -17.21 29.45 17.59
CA LYS A 239 -17.23 30.15 18.89
C LYS A 239 -16.45 29.38 19.95
N ALA A 240 -16.60 28.05 19.99
CA ALA A 240 -15.82 27.20 20.89
C ALA A 240 -14.32 27.25 20.57
N TRP A 241 -13.95 27.24 19.28
CA TRP A 241 -12.58 27.43 18.82
C TRP A 241 -11.97 28.77 19.27
N ASP A 242 -12.70 29.86 19.06
CA ASP A 242 -12.24 31.23 19.33
C ASP A 242 -12.18 31.55 20.82
N SER A 243 -13.03 30.91 21.63
CA SER A 243 -12.99 31.04 23.10
C SER A 243 -11.71 30.50 23.76
N GLY A 244 -10.77 29.99 22.96
CA GLY A 244 -9.43 29.67 23.42
C GLY A 244 -9.40 28.42 24.29
N THR A 245 -10.05 27.34 23.87
CA THR A 245 -9.89 26.03 24.53
C THR A 245 -8.40 25.74 24.69
N GLU A 246 -7.87 25.79 25.92
CA GLU A 246 -6.43 25.76 26.22
C GLU A 246 -5.72 24.46 25.81
N HIS A 247 -6.46 23.48 25.29
CA HIS A 247 -5.92 22.21 24.81
C HIS A 247 -5.89 22.15 23.27
N ASP A 248 -4.69 22.05 22.70
CA ASP A 248 -4.43 21.86 21.26
C ASP A 248 -5.22 20.68 20.64
N ASN A 249 -5.49 19.67 21.46
CA ASN A 249 -6.30 18.52 21.11
C ASN A 249 -7.75 18.90 20.74
N TYR A 250 -8.36 19.83 21.49
CA TYR A 250 -9.73 20.30 21.25
C TYR A 250 -9.82 21.14 19.99
N ARG A 251 -8.82 21.99 19.75
CA ARG A 251 -8.64 22.62 18.44
C ARG A 251 -8.64 21.57 17.36
N THR A 252 -7.66 20.67 17.37
CA THR A 252 -7.50 19.67 16.30
C THR A 252 -8.81 18.93 16.00
N ALA A 253 -9.57 18.54 17.02
CA ALA A 253 -10.89 17.93 16.86
C ALA A 253 -11.91 18.87 16.16
N ILE A 254 -12.07 20.10 16.63
CA ILE A 254 -12.98 21.08 16.01
C ILE A 254 -12.55 21.37 14.56
N GLU A 255 -11.26 21.53 14.30
CA GLU A 255 -10.69 21.72 12.96
C GLU A 255 -11.03 20.54 12.04
N MET A 256 -10.92 19.32 12.55
CA MET A 256 -11.27 18.11 11.81
C MET A 256 -12.78 18.08 11.50
N ILE A 257 -13.64 18.40 12.47
CA ILE A 257 -15.10 18.45 12.27
C ILE A 257 -15.46 19.51 11.23
N ILE A 258 -14.99 20.75 11.40
CA ILE A 258 -15.25 21.87 10.49
C ILE A 258 -14.70 21.55 9.10
N GLY A 259 -13.47 21.02 9.01
CA GLY A 259 -12.83 20.68 7.74
C GLY A 259 -13.61 19.64 6.95
N GLN A 260 -14.12 18.60 7.62
CA GLN A 260 -14.93 17.55 6.98
C GLN A 260 -16.31 18.06 6.54
N ALA A 261 -16.99 18.85 7.38
CA ALA A 261 -18.28 19.44 7.05
C ALA A 261 -18.16 20.44 5.90
N THR A 262 -17.14 21.31 5.95
CA THR A 262 -16.88 22.30 4.91
C THR A 262 -16.50 21.63 3.58
N ALA A 263 -15.85 20.47 3.59
CA ALA A 263 -15.55 19.73 2.37
C ALA A 263 -16.82 19.28 1.61
N LEU A 264 -17.90 18.93 2.32
CA LEU A 264 -19.20 18.64 1.70
C LEU A 264 -19.76 19.87 1.01
N THR A 265 -19.86 20.99 1.73
CA THR A 265 -20.43 22.24 1.22
C THR A 265 -19.59 22.84 0.10
N ARG A 266 -18.25 22.73 0.19
CA ARG A 266 -17.31 23.18 -0.87
C ARG A 266 -17.36 22.30 -2.10
N ARG A 267 -17.59 21.00 -2.00
CA ARG A 267 -17.78 20.14 -3.18
C ARG A 267 -18.99 20.61 -3.98
N ARG A 268 -20.08 20.99 -3.31
CA ARG A 268 -21.25 21.63 -3.95
C ARG A 268 -20.93 23.01 -4.51
N ALA A 269 -20.23 23.87 -3.78
CA ALA A 269 -19.80 25.16 -4.34
C ALA A 269 -18.90 24.96 -5.58
N ALA A 270 -18.06 23.93 -5.59
CA ALA A 270 -17.23 23.57 -6.73
C ALA A 270 -18.00 22.87 -7.86
N GLU A 271 -19.00 22.04 -7.57
CA GLU A 271 -19.88 21.36 -8.53
C GLU A 271 -20.95 22.29 -9.12
N LEU A 272 -21.42 23.29 -8.36
CA LEU A 272 -22.25 24.39 -8.85
C LEU A 272 -21.41 25.45 -9.56
N ALA A 273 -20.16 25.67 -9.13
CA ALA A 273 -19.15 26.40 -9.91
C ALA A 273 -18.50 25.51 -10.99
N ARG A 274 -19.06 24.33 -11.30
CA ARG A 274 -18.88 23.68 -12.61
C ARG A 274 -19.83 24.27 -13.66
N THR A 275 -20.41 25.44 -13.43
CA THR A 275 -20.40 26.43 -14.52
C THR A 275 -18.94 26.59 -14.90
N PRO A 276 -18.49 26.17 -16.09
CA PRO A 276 -17.08 26.08 -16.42
C PRO A 276 -16.40 27.42 -16.14
N GLN A 277 -15.68 27.53 -15.02
CA GLN A 277 -14.73 28.61 -14.83
C GLN A 277 -13.44 28.21 -15.55
N ASP A 278 -13.48 28.37 -16.87
CA ASP A 278 -12.51 29.11 -17.69
C ASP A 278 -11.02 28.97 -17.37
N SER A 279 -10.50 27.74 -17.36
CA SER A 279 -9.27 27.55 -18.15
C SER A 279 -9.12 26.08 -18.51
N ALA A 280 -9.80 25.70 -19.59
CA ALA A 280 -9.25 24.66 -20.44
C ALA A 280 -7.88 25.15 -20.95
N TYR A 281 -6.83 24.36 -20.80
CA TYR A 281 -5.50 24.69 -21.33
C TYR A 281 -5.12 23.69 -22.41
N VAL A 282 -4.91 24.19 -23.62
CA VAL A 282 -4.43 23.38 -24.73
C VAL A 282 -2.90 23.25 -24.61
N LEU A 283 -2.42 22.03 -24.34
CA LEU A 283 -0.98 21.76 -24.28
C LEU A 283 -0.31 22.10 -25.61
N LYS A 284 0.74 22.92 -25.53
CA LYS A 284 1.51 23.33 -26.71
C LYS A 284 2.42 22.18 -27.18
N PRO A 285 2.73 22.08 -28.49
CA PRO A 285 3.73 21.13 -28.97
C PRO A 285 5.05 21.25 -28.20
N GLY A 286 5.56 20.13 -27.66
CA GLY A 286 6.80 20.06 -26.88
C GLY A 286 6.70 20.52 -25.41
N GLU A 287 5.50 20.87 -24.94
CA GLU A 287 5.21 21.17 -23.54
C GLU A 287 4.88 19.88 -22.78
N THR A 288 5.68 19.57 -21.75
CA THR A 288 5.41 18.43 -20.86
C THR A 288 4.49 18.89 -19.72
N LEU A 289 3.80 17.95 -19.05
CA LEU A 289 3.00 18.33 -17.88
C LEU A 289 3.84 18.94 -16.76
N TYR A 290 5.12 18.58 -16.64
CA TYR A 290 6.05 19.23 -15.70
C TYR A 290 6.33 20.67 -16.05
N LYS A 291 6.60 20.98 -17.34
CA LYS A 291 6.80 22.36 -17.79
C LYS A 291 5.55 23.19 -17.56
N PHE A 292 4.40 22.65 -17.96
CA PHE A 292 3.10 23.27 -17.74
C PHE A 292 2.83 23.52 -16.25
N ALA A 293 3.01 22.51 -15.40
CA ALA A 293 2.76 22.60 -13.97
C ALA A 293 3.68 23.60 -13.26
N THR A 294 4.96 23.64 -13.63
CA THR A 294 5.91 24.63 -13.12
C THR A 294 5.50 26.04 -13.56
N ALA A 295 5.19 26.23 -14.83
CA ALA A 295 4.79 27.54 -15.35
C ALA A 295 3.48 28.04 -14.74
N ARG A 296 2.49 27.15 -14.55
CA ARG A 296 1.15 27.51 -14.10
C ARG A 296 1.02 27.56 -12.58
N PHE A 297 1.67 26.66 -11.86
CA PHE A 297 1.50 26.48 -10.42
C PHE A 297 2.77 26.74 -9.59
N GLY A 298 3.90 26.97 -10.25
CA GLY A 298 5.19 27.31 -9.63
C GLY A 298 5.98 26.10 -9.12
N HIS A 299 5.56 24.86 -9.38
CA HIS A 299 6.25 23.67 -8.92
C HIS A 299 5.95 22.43 -9.78
N THR A 300 6.94 21.57 -10.01
CA THR A 300 6.83 20.36 -10.85
C THR A 300 5.91 19.30 -10.23
N ALA A 301 5.86 19.19 -8.91
CA ALA A 301 5.02 18.18 -8.21
C ALA A 301 3.53 18.25 -8.59
N TYR A 302 3.03 19.42 -9.04
CA TYR A 302 1.65 19.53 -9.51
C TYR A 302 1.37 18.79 -10.82
N ALA A 303 2.40 18.38 -11.57
CA ALA A 303 2.24 17.63 -12.81
C ALA A 303 1.49 16.31 -12.60
N TYR A 304 1.75 15.61 -11.48
CA TYR A 304 1.04 14.38 -11.14
C TYR A 304 -0.45 14.62 -10.89
N HIS A 305 -0.81 15.72 -10.22
CA HIS A 305 -2.22 16.04 -9.99
C HIS A 305 -2.93 16.50 -11.27
N VAL A 306 -2.23 17.23 -12.15
CA VAL A 306 -2.74 17.59 -13.47
C VAL A 306 -2.96 16.32 -14.30
N PHE A 307 -2.00 15.40 -14.29
CA PHE A 307 -2.11 14.11 -14.97
C PHE A 307 -3.27 13.28 -14.44
N ASP A 308 -3.33 13.08 -13.12
CA ASP A 308 -4.32 12.22 -12.50
C ASP A 308 -5.75 12.71 -12.75
N GLY A 309 -5.96 14.02 -12.71
CA GLY A 309 -7.25 14.64 -13.03
C GLY A 309 -7.58 14.76 -14.52
N ASN A 310 -6.67 14.38 -15.42
CA ASN A 310 -6.84 14.40 -16.88
C ASN A 310 -6.43 13.07 -17.53
N ARG A 311 -6.49 11.96 -16.78
CA ARG A 311 -6.10 10.61 -17.25
C ARG A 311 -6.87 10.14 -18.47
N ASP A 312 -8.07 10.67 -18.68
CA ASP A 312 -8.94 10.38 -19.81
C ASP A 312 -8.41 10.95 -21.14
N VAL A 313 -7.58 12.00 -21.09
CA VAL A 313 -7.03 12.68 -22.27
C VAL A 313 -5.50 12.68 -22.34
N ILE A 314 -4.81 12.18 -21.31
CA ILE A 314 -3.35 12.12 -21.25
C ILE A 314 -2.86 10.70 -21.00
N ASP A 315 -2.10 10.19 -21.96
CA ASP A 315 -1.53 8.85 -21.89
C ASP A 315 -0.20 8.80 -21.11
N ALA A 316 0.52 9.94 -21.04
CA ALA A 316 1.80 10.06 -20.32
C ALA A 316 2.08 11.51 -19.85
N ILE A 317 2.74 11.66 -18.68
CA ILE A 317 3.14 12.96 -18.11
C ILE A 317 4.18 13.70 -18.96
N ASP A 318 5.15 12.97 -19.50
CA ASP A 318 6.34 13.55 -20.12
C ASP A 318 6.12 13.91 -21.59
N GLU A 319 5.23 13.18 -22.27
CA GLU A 319 4.97 13.33 -23.70
C GLU A 319 3.46 13.34 -23.96
N PRO A 320 2.71 14.30 -23.39
CA PRO A 320 1.30 14.41 -23.71
C PRO A 320 1.15 14.76 -25.19
N ARG A 321 0.13 14.19 -25.85
CA ARG A 321 -0.17 14.51 -27.24
C ARG A 321 -0.37 16.03 -27.41
N PRO A 322 0.27 16.68 -28.40
CA PRO A 322 0.03 18.10 -28.66
C PRO A 322 -1.44 18.37 -28.91
N GLY A 323 -1.96 19.50 -28.40
CA GLY A 323 -3.36 19.87 -28.57
C GLY A 323 -4.33 19.24 -27.57
N VAL A 324 -3.85 18.41 -26.62
CA VAL A 324 -4.68 17.90 -25.52
C VAL A 324 -5.20 19.06 -24.68
N VAL A 325 -6.50 19.03 -24.42
CA VAL A 325 -7.20 20.04 -23.63
C VAL A 325 -7.23 19.60 -22.16
N LEU A 326 -6.43 20.26 -21.34
CA LEU A 326 -6.38 20.02 -19.90
C LEU A 326 -7.53 20.74 -19.20
N GLN A 327 -8.31 20.00 -18.43
CA GLN A 327 -9.20 20.53 -17.41
C GLN A 327 -8.34 20.94 -16.20
N LEU A 328 -8.30 22.24 -15.91
CA LEU A 328 -7.49 22.77 -14.82
C LEU A 328 -8.31 22.95 -13.54
N TYR A 329 -7.73 22.49 -12.43
CA TYR A 329 -8.22 22.77 -11.09
C TYR A 329 -7.56 24.03 -10.53
N SER A 330 -8.26 24.75 -9.65
CA SER A 330 -7.69 25.92 -8.98
C SER A 330 -6.42 25.54 -8.19
N ARG A 331 -5.42 26.43 -8.19
CA ARG A 331 -4.15 26.23 -7.47
C ARG A 331 -4.36 25.82 -6.01
N ARG A 332 -5.37 26.39 -5.34
CA ARG A 332 -5.73 26.06 -3.96
C ARG A 332 -6.22 24.62 -3.79
N ARG A 333 -6.96 24.07 -4.78
CA ARG A 333 -7.42 22.68 -4.77
C ARG A 333 -6.24 21.71 -4.97
N LEU A 334 -5.31 22.06 -5.85
CA LEU A 334 -4.08 21.31 -6.06
C LEU A 334 -3.18 21.33 -4.82
N MET A 335 -3.04 22.48 -4.14
CA MET A 335 -2.28 22.59 -2.88
C MET A 335 -2.82 21.67 -1.78
N ASN A 336 -4.15 21.59 -1.61
CA ASN A 336 -4.74 20.71 -0.62
C ASN A 336 -4.53 19.22 -0.95
N ALA A 337 -4.53 18.86 -2.24
CA ALA A 337 -4.19 17.51 -2.67
C ALA A 337 -2.71 17.15 -2.43
N CYS A 338 -1.80 18.14 -2.55
CA CYS A 338 -0.38 17.95 -2.24
C CYS A 338 -0.10 17.75 -0.74
N LEU A 339 -0.90 18.37 0.15
CA LEU A 339 -0.72 18.21 1.59
C LEU A 339 -1.16 16.83 2.11
N GLU A 340 -2.01 16.12 1.36
CA GLU A 340 -2.48 14.77 1.71
C GLU A 340 -1.57 13.65 1.15
N PHE A 341 -0.51 13.98 0.41
CA PHE A 341 0.31 12.98 -0.31
C PHE A 341 1.76 12.92 0.21
N LYS A 342 2.10 11.85 0.94
CA LYS A 342 3.48 11.39 1.15
C LYS A 342 3.59 9.88 0.92
N PHE A 343 3.31 9.45 -0.32
CA PHE A 343 3.83 8.20 -0.86
C PHE A 343 4.13 8.45 -2.33
N SER A 344 5.33 8.95 -2.63
CA SER A 344 5.80 8.93 -4.01
C SER A 344 5.99 7.46 -4.40
N PRO A 345 5.34 6.95 -5.47
CA PRO A 345 5.87 5.76 -6.13
C PRO A 345 7.36 6.01 -6.45
N PRO A 346 8.19 4.95 -6.65
CA PRO A 346 9.59 5.14 -7.01
C PRO A 346 9.63 6.17 -8.13
N SER A 347 10.29 7.28 -7.84
CA SER A 347 10.38 8.40 -8.77
C SER A 347 10.82 7.83 -10.10
N ARG A 348 10.05 8.11 -11.16
CA ARG A 348 10.52 7.93 -12.53
C ARG A 348 11.95 8.49 -12.57
N PRO A 349 12.91 7.82 -13.24
CA PRO A 349 14.28 8.32 -13.33
C PRO A 349 14.25 9.84 -13.55
N PRO A 350 15.06 10.60 -12.80
CA PRO A 350 14.95 12.05 -12.75
C PRO A 350 14.79 12.61 -14.17
N SER A 351 13.73 13.39 -14.40
CA SER A 351 13.38 13.90 -15.74
C SER A 351 14.49 14.76 -16.35
N LYS A 352 15.45 15.18 -15.53
CA LYS A 352 16.69 15.80 -15.95
C LYS A 352 17.81 14.76 -15.83
N ALA A 353 18.45 14.44 -16.95
CA ALA A 353 19.66 13.62 -16.94
C ALA A 353 20.69 14.24 -15.97
N ALA A 354 21.22 13.41 -15.07
CA ALA A 354 22.29 13.82 -14.18
C ALA A 354 23.51 14.24 -15.00
N THR A 355 24.16 15.32 -14.59
CA THR A 355 25.42 15.78 -15.17
C THR A 355 26.55 14.82 -14.79
N ALA A 356 27.61 14.77 -15.60
CA ALA A 356 28.80 13.99 -15.29
C ALA A 356 29.41 14.36 -13.91
N ALA A 357 29.31 15.63 -13.50
CA ALA A 357 29.78 16.10 -12.20
C ALA A 357 28.93 15.56 -11.03
N GLU A 358 27.60 15.47 -11.20
CA GLU A 358 26.69 14.86 -10.22
C GLU A 358 26.97 13.35 -10.10
N ILE A 359 27.11 12.65 -11.23
CA ILE A 359 27.44 11.22 -11.26
C ILE A 359 28.79 10.96 -10.57
N ALA A 360 29.82 11.73 -10.87
CA ALA A 360 31.12 11.60 -10.21
C ALA A 360 31.06 11.91 -8.71
N THR A 361 30.20 12.84 -8.29
CA THR A 361 29.99 13.16 -6.87
C THR A 361 29.29 12.02 -6.15
N ALA A 362 28.23 11.46 -6.73
CA ALA A 362 27.56 10.28 -6.20
C ALA A 362 28.52 9.09 -6.14
N GLY A 363 29.36 8.86 -7.15
CA GLY A 363 30.40 7.82 -7.12
C GLY A 363 31.33 7.95 -5.91
N ARG A 364 31.78 9.17 -5.61
CA ARG A 364 32.58 9.44 -4.40
C ARG A 364 31.78 9.20 -3.13
N GLN A 365 30.55 9.72 -3.03
CA GLN A 365 29.71 9.56 -1.85
C GLN A 365 29.41 8.09 -1.56
N PHE A 366 29.03 7.32 -2.59
CA PHE A 366 28.78 5.89 -2.50
C PHE A 366 30.00 5.11 -2.00
N ALA A 367 31.20 5.48 -2.46
CA ALA A 367 32.44 4.84 -2.06
C ALA A 367 32.92 5.23 -0.64
N THR A 368 32.61 6.44 -0.15
CA THR A 368 33.15 6.95 1.12
C THR A 368 32.21 6.87 2.30
N HIS A 369 30.89 6.83 2.07
CA HIS A 369 29.90 6.81 3.14
C HIS A 369 29.51 5.38 3.53
N SER A 370 29.10 5.22 4.80
CA SER A 370 28.57 3.96 5.31
C SER A 370 27.32 3.54 4.51
N PRO A 371 27.12 2.25 4.19
CA PRO A 371 25.89 1.75 3.55
C PRO A 371 24.59 2.05 4.30
N GLU A 372 24.68 2.45 5.57
CA GLU A 372 23.55 2.84 6.42
C GLU A 372 23.24 4.34 6.36
N SER A 373 24.06 5.15 5.70
CA SER A 373 23.88 6.60 5.65
C SER A 373 22.89 7.02 4.55
N PRO A 374 22.10 8.10 4.77
CA PRO A 374 21.24 8.67 3.73
C PRO A 374 22.01 9.04 2.45
N GLU A 375 23.22 9.57 2.58
CA GLU A 375 24.05 9.98 1.45
C GLU A 375 24.48 8.79 0.59
N HIS A 376 24.75 7.63 1.19
CA HIS A 376 25.04 6.42 0.44
C HIS A 376 23.80 5.94 -0.33
N ALA A 377 22.61 5.98 0.29
CA ALA A 377 21.36 5.60 -0.35
C ALA A 377 21.03 6.54 -1.54
N ASP A 378 21.10 7.86 -1.33
CA ASP A 378 20.87 8.86 -2.38
C ASP A 378 21.86 8.72 -3.55
N ALA A 379 23.14 8.46 -3.24
CA ALA A 379 24.16 8.22 -4.25
C ALA A 379 23.90 6.93 -5.03
N ALA A 380 23.54 5.83 -4.35
CA ALA A 380 23.20 4.56 -4.99
C ALA A 380 22.01 4.73 -5.95
N GLU A 381 20.97 5.45 -5.53
CA GLU A 381 19.80 5.72 -6.35
C GLU A 381 20.13 6.48 -7.65
N LEU A 382 21.05 7.45 -7.59
CA LEU A 382 21.52 8.17 -8.77
C LEU A 382 22.36 7.27 -9.68
N LEU A 383 23.30 6.52 -9.09
CA LEU A 383 24.23 5.66 -9.83
C LEU A 383 23.49 4.51 -10.54
N ILE A 384 22.53 3.84 -9.89
CA ILE A 384 21.74 2.76 -10.52
C ILE A 384 21.15 3.20 -11.88
N VAL A 385 20.73 4.45 -12.00
CA VAL A 385 20.13 4.98 -13.23
C VAL A 385 21.18 5.38 -14.27
N HIS A 386 22.30 5.99 -13.85
CA HIS A 386 23.22 6.67 -14.75
C HIS A 386 24.59 6.01 -14.93
N ASP A 387 25.05 5.27 -13.93
CA ASP A 387 26.32 4.52 -13.90
C ASP A 387 26.17 3.34 -12.92
N PRO A 388 25.48 2.26 -13.32
CA PRO A 388 25.09 1.18 -12.39
C PRO A 388 26.26 0.28 -11.98
N GLU A 389 27.40 0.33 -12.67
CA GLU A 389 28.51 -0.60 -12.45
C GLU A 389 29.04 -0.59 -11.00
N PRO A 390 29.30 0.56 -10.34
CA PRO A 390 29.72 0.59 -8.94
C PRO A 390 28.71 -0.04 -8.00
N VAL A 391 27.41 0.17 -8.24
CA VAL A 391 26.33 -0.36 -7.39
C VAL A 391 26.18 -1.87 -7.61
N VAL A 392 26.24 -2.35 -8.86
CA VAL A 392 26.23 -3.78 -9.17
C VAL A 392 27.42 -4.48 -8.52
N LYS A 393 28.62 -3.92 -8.62
CA LYS A 393 29.82 -4.47 -7.96
C LYS A 393 29.65 -4.55 -6.44
N TRP A 394 29.06 -3.51 -5.83
CA TRP A 394 28.75 -3.52 -4.40
C TRP A 394 27.71 -4.57 -4.03
N LEU A 395 26.61 -4.68 -4.80
CA LEU A 395 25.55 -5.67 -4.59
C LEU A 395 26.07 -7.10 -4.75
N LYS A 396 26.99 -7.37 -5.68
CA LYS A 396 27.62 -8.68 -5.84
C LYS A 396 28.35 -9.14 -4.57
N ALA A 397 28.98 -8.20 -3.87
CA ALA A 397 29.70 -8.47 -2.62
C ALA A 397 28.82 -8.27 -1.36
N TRP A 398 27.56 -7.87 -1.52
CA TRP A 398 26.67 -7.59 -0.40
C TRP A 398 26.34 -8.87 0.35
N LYS A 399 26.33 -8.78 1.68
CA LYS A 399 25.91 -9.85 2.57
C LYS A 399 24.94 -9.28 3.57
N ALA A 400 23.84 -9.99 3.81
CA ALA A 400 22.92 -9.64 4.86
C ALA A 400 23.68 -9.50 6.19
N PRO A 401 23.60 -8.34 6.87
CA PRO A 401 24.30 -8.14 8.14
C PRO A 401 23.74 -9.02 9.27
N ALA A 402 22.59 -9.68 9.04
CA ALA A 402 21.92 -10.64 9.92
C ALA A 402 21.76 -10.16 11.37
N ARG A 403 21.65 -8.84 11.59
CA ARG A 403 21.56 -8.25 12.94
C ARG A 403 20.17 -8.43 13.50
N ASP A 404 19.16 -8.31 12.64
CA ASP A 404 17.78 -8.65 12.97
C ASP A 404 17.07 -9.30 11.78
N TRP A 405 15.80 -9.63 12.02
CA TRP A 405 14.97 -10.29 11.03
C TRP A 405 14.59 -9.45 9.81
N ARG A 406 14.73 -8.12 9.88
CA ARG A 406 14.49 -7.20 8.76
C ARG A 406 15.68 -7.20 7.79
N ASP A 407 16.83 -7.72 8.23
CA ASP A 407 18.03 -7.79 7.41
C ASP A 407 18.10 -9.05 6.53
N THR A 408 17.31 -10.09 6.84
CA THR A 408 17.42 -11.42 6.21
C THR A 408 17.02 -11.43 4.74
N ASP A 409 16.06 -10.58 4.34
CA ASP A 409 15.56 -10.48 2.96
C ASP A 409 15.84 -9.11 2.32
N ARG A 410 16.61 -8.26 2.99
CA ARG A 410 17.00 -6.94 2.49
C ARG A 410 17.74 -7.03 1.15
N GLY A 411 18.43 -8.14 0.90
CA GLY A 411 19.06 -8.44 -0.39
C GLY A 411 18.05 -8.43 -1.55
N TYR A 412 16.84 -8.95 -1.36
CA TYR A 412 15.81 -8.94 -2.39
C TYR A 412 15.36 -7.52 -2.71
N VAL A 413 15.12 -6.70 -1.67
CA VAL A 413 14.68 -5.31 -1.83
C VAL A 413 15.75 -4.49 -2.56
N LEU A 414 17.01 -4.61 -2.15
CA LEU A 414 18.13 -3.92 -2.79
C LEU A 414 18.33 -4.38 -4.24
N GLY A 415 18.36 -5.69 -4.46
CA GLY A 415 18.51 -6.29 -5.79
C GLY A 415 17.37 -5.91 -6.72
N SER A 416 16.12 -5.95 -6.25
CA SER A 416 14.94 -5.57 -7.02
C SER A 416 14.90 -4.06 -7.29
N SER A 417 15.29 -3.21 -6.34
CA SER A 417 15.39 -1.75 -6.55
C SER A 417 16.40 -1.43 -7.66
N ALA A 418 17.60 -2.01 -7.57
CA ALA A 418 18.65 -1.84 -8.56
C ALA A 418 18.20 -2.39 -9.91
N ALA A 419 17.68 -3.61 -9.94
CA ALA A 419 17.17 -4.23 -11.16
C ALA A 419 16.08 -3.40 -11.83
N ALA A 420 15.07 -2.94 -11.10
CA ALA A 420 13.94 -2.18 -11.64
C ALA A 420 14.36 -0.84 -12.26
N ARG A 421 15.33 -0.15 -11.65
CA ARG A 421 15.78 1.20 -12.03
C ARG A 421 17.05 1.23 -12.88
N CYS A 422 17.71 0.08 -13.08
CA CYS A 422 18.97 -0.02 -13.80
C CYS A 422 18.86 0.58 -15.21
N GLY A 423 19.65 1.62 -15.46
CA GLY A 423 19.86 2.17 -16.80
C GLY A 423 20.92 1.40 -17.59
N GLY A 424 21.14 1.77 -18.85
CA GLY A 424 22.17 1.16 -19.70
C GLY A 424 21.85 -0.28 -20.13
N ASP A 425 22.89 -1.11 -20.29
CA ASP A 425 22.76 -2.53 -20.64
C ASP A 425 22.26 -3.36 -19.45
N ARG A 426 20.96 -3.25 -19.18
CA ARG A 426 20.30 -3.91 -18.05
C ARG A 426 20.45 -5.43 -18.10
N VAL A 427 20.46 -6.06 -19.28
CA VAL A 427 20.65 -7.51 -19.42
C VAL A 427 22.05 -7.92 -18.93
N HIS A 428 23.08 -7.16 -19.28
CA HIS A 428 24.43 -7.38 -18.78
C HIS A 428 24.48 -7.30 -17.25
N PHE A 429 23.99 -6.20 -16.65
CA PHE A 429 24.04 -6.00 -15.20
C PHE A 429 23.21 -7.02 -14.42
N LEU A 430 22.03 -7.40 -14.91
CA LEU A 430 21.23 -8.47 -14.30
C LEU A 430 21.95 -9.81 -14.36
N THR A 431 22.65 -10.10 -15.47
CA THR A 431 23.47 -11.31 -15.59
C THR A 431 24.63 -11.31 -14.59
N GLU A 432 25.28 -10.16 -14.39
CA GLU A 432 26.34 -10.01 -13.39
C GLU A 432 25.83 -10.25 -11.96
N LEU A 433 24.62 -9.79 -11.65
CA LEU A 433 23.99 -9.98 -10.32
C LEU A 433 23.52 -11.42 -10.06
N LEU A 434 23.42 -12.29 -11.08
CA LEU A 434 23.20 -13.73 -10.86
C LEU A 434 24.36 -14.39 -10.08
N TRP A 435 25.51 -13.73 -10.02
CA TRP A 435 26.70 -14.17 -9.30
C TRP A 435 26.95 -13.42 -7.99
N ALA A 436 25.92 -12.75 -7.43
CA ALA A 436 26.03 -12.10 -6.13
C ALA A 436 26.22 -13.12 -4.99
N ASP A 437 26.92 -12.75 -3.93
CA ASP A 437 27.09 -13.60 -2.74
C ASP A 437 25.76 -13.89 -2.02
N ASP A 438 24.80 -12.96 -2.12
CA ASP A 438 23.48 -13.08 -1.48
C ASP A 438 22.44 -13.75 -2.40
N PRO A 439 21.84 -14.88 -1.99
CA PRO A 439 20.81 -15.59 -2.77
C PRO A 439 19.58 -14.74 -3.14
N HIS A 440 19.17 -13.80 -2.30
CA HIS A 440 18.01 -12.97 -2.59
C HIS A 440 18.30 -11.96 -3.69
N ILE A 441 19.54 -11.46 -3.79
CA ILE A 441 19.98 -10.62 -4.91
C ILE A 441 20.00 -11.43 -6.21
N GLN A 442 20.52 -12.67 -6.18
CA GLN A 442 20.53 -13.55 -7.35
C GLN A 442 19.09 -13.80 -7.87
N VAL A 443 18.15 -14.09 -6.97
CA VAL A 443 16.75 -14.32 -7.32
C VAL A 443 16.10 -13.06 -7.87
N ALA A 444 16.28 -11.90 -7.24
CA ALA A 444 15.77 -10.63 -7.77
C ALA A 444 16.30 -10.37 -9.19
N ALA A 445 17.60 -10.58 -9.41
CA ALA A 445 18.22 -10.43 -10.72
C ALA A 445 17.60 -11.38 -11.76
N ALA A 446 17.38 -12.65 -11.41
CA ALA A 446 16.77 -13.63 -12.31
C ALA A 446 15.29 -13.31 -12.64
N VAL A 447 14.51 -12.85 -11.68
CA VAL A 447 13.12 -12.40 -11.89
C VAL A 447 13.06 -11.25 -12.89
N HIS A 448 13.86 -10.21 -12.67
CA HIS A 448 13.90 -9.08 -13.58
C HIS A 448 14.57 -9.42 -14.92
N LEU A 449 15.53 -10.34 -14.94
CA LEU A 449 16.11 -10.85 -16.19
C LEU A 449 15.03 -11.54 -17.03
N ALA A 450 14.09 -12.26 -16.42
CA ALA A 450 12.98 -12.86 -17.15
C ALA A 450 12.02 -11.84 -17.78
N PHE A 451 12.04 -10.57 -17.32
CA PHE A 451 11.32 -9.47 -17.98
C PHE A 451 12.05 -8.92 -19.21
N GLU A 452 13.39 -8.98 -19.22
CA GLU A 452 14.24 -8.46 -20.32
C GLU A 452 14.55 -9.54 -21.37
N ASP A 453 14.86 -10.75 -20.90
CA ASP A 453 15.17 -11.96 -21.67
C ASP A 453 14.53 -13.15 -20.95
N GLU A 454 13.31 -13.49 -21.36
CA GLU A 454 12.50 -14.54 -20.73
C GLU A 454 13.23 -15.88 -20.69
N ALA A 455 13.91 -16.27 -21.78
CA ALA A 455 14.56 -17.57 -21.87
C ALA A 455 15.71 -17.67 -20.87
N LYS A 456 16.59 -16.67 -20.84
CA LYS A 456 17.75 -16.64 -19.94
C LYS A 456 17.32 -16.47 -18.48
N GLY A 457 16.35 -15.62 -18.20
CA GLY A 457 15.81 -15.41 -16.87
C GLY A 457 15.16 -16.66 -16.30
N ARG A 458 14.32 -17.37 -17.08
CA ARG A 458 13.70 -18.63 -16.65
C ARG A 458 14.73 -19.73 -16.41
N GLU A 459 15.76 -19.82 -17.25
CA GLU A 459 16.83 -20.78 -17.04
C GLU A 459 17.60 -20.52 -15.74
N ALA A 460 17.89 -19.25 -15.43
CA ALA A 460 18.47 -18.87 -14.14
C ALA A 460 17.54 -19.21 -12.97
N LEU A 461 16.24 -18.90 -13.09
CA LEU A 461 15.24 -19.20 -12.06
C LEU A 461 15.13 -20.70 -11.77
N ARG A 462 15.24 -21.59 -12.77
CA ARG A 462 15.24 -23.05 -12.55
C ARG A 462 16.40 -23.47 -11.66
N LYS A 463 17.62 -23.01 -11.96
CA LYS A 463 18.81 -23.29 -11.14
C LYS A 463 18.64 -22.72 -9.72
N LEU A 464 18.17 -21.48 -9.61
CA LEU A 464 17.99 -20.82 -8.32
C LEU A 464 16.85 -21.43 -7.49
N SER A 465 15.87 -22.09 -8.12
CA SER A 465 14.79 -22.77 -7.39
C SER A 465 15.27 -23.93 -6.52
N GLU A 466 16.45 -24.48 -6.83
CA GLU A 466 17.12 -25.54 -6.06
C GLU A 466 17.75 -25.02 -4.75
N LEU A 467 17.97 -23.71 -4.62
CA LEU A 467 18.51 -23.11 -3.39
C LEU A 467 17.57 -23.37 -2.22
N PRO A 468 18.06 -23.68 -1.00
CA PRO A 468 17.22 -23.89 0.16
C PRO A 468 16.54 -22.59 0.63
N GLY A 469 15.47 -22.74 1.43
CA GLY A 469 14.80 -21.61 2.08
C GLY A 469 13.96 -20.73 1.14
N ASP A 470 13.76 -19.48 1.57
CA ASP A 470 12.89 -18.50 0.90
C ASP A 470 13.37 -18.05 -0.49
N PRO A 471 14.69 -17.88 -0.79
CA PRO A 471 15.15 -17.55 -2.14
C PRO A 471 14.70 -18.55 -3.20
N GLY A 472 14.93 -19.85 -2.97
CA GLY A 472 14.56 -20.87 -3.95
C GLY A 472 13.05 -21.03 -4.11
N ALA A 473 12.28 -20.83 -3.04
CA ALA A 473 10.82 -20.80 -3.14
C ALA A 473 10.28 -19.59 -3.90
N TRP A 474 10.91 -18.42 -3.77
CA TRP A 474 10.56 -17.24 -4.56
C TRP A 474 10.89 -17.45 -6.05
N ALA A 475 12.04 -18.06 -6.36
CA ALA A 475 12.39 -18.45 -7.72
C ALA A 475 11.39 -19.46 -8.30
N ALA A 476 11.03 -20.49 -7.53
CA ALA A 476 10.01 -21.47 -7.91
C ALA A 476 8.64 -20.84 -8.13
N LEU A 477 8.18 -19.97 -7.23
CA LEU A 477 6.94 -19.21 -7.39
C LEU A 477 6.97 -18.40 -8.70
N THR A 478 8.09 -17.77 -9.01
CA THR A 478 8.21 -17.02 -10.26
C THR A 478 8.04 -17.95 -11.45
N LEU A 479 8.71 -19.11 -11.49
CA LEU A 479 8.50 -20.12 -12.55
C LEU A 479 7.03 -20.57 -12.65
N VAL A 480 6.35 -20.77 -11.52
CA VAL A 480 4.92 -21.09 -11.49
C VAL A 480 4.10 -19.99 -12.18
N ARG A 481 4.40 -18.71 -11.96
CA ARG A 481 3.72 -17.58 -12.63
C ARG A 481 3.92 -17.58 -14.15
N TYR A 482 5.03 -18.14 -14.64
CA TYR A 482 5.30 -18.38 -16.07
C TYR A 482 4.70 -19.69 -16.59
N GLY A 483 3.88 -20.38 -15.80
CA GLY A 483 3.19 -21.62 -16.17
C GLY A 483 4.00 -22.89 -15.94
N GLU A 484 5.16 -22.84 -15.27
CA GLU A 484 5.96 -24.06 -15.02
C GLU A 484 5.38 -24.87 -13.84
N ARG A 485 4.49 -25.81 -14.15
CA ARG A 485 3.84 -26.67 -13.16
C ARG A 485 4.81 -27.46 -12.28
N ALA A 486 5.96 -27.89 -12.82
CA ALA A 486 6.97 -28.62 -12.06
C ALA A 486 7.53 -27.85 -10.85
N ALA A 487 7.47 -26.51 -10.89
CA ALA A 487 7.95 -25.65 -9.81
C ALA A 487 6.93 -25.50 -8.65
N VAL A 488 5.68 -25.95 -8.82
CA VAL A 488 4.61 -25.82 -7.80
C VAL A 488 5.02 -26.47 -6.48
N THR A 489 5.55 -27.69 -6.52
CA THR A 489 5.94 -28.43 -5.31
C THR A 489 6.96 -27.61 -4.50
N ARG A 490 8.00 -27.11 -5.17
CA ARG A 490 9.06 -26.31 -4.55
C ARG A 490 8.53 -24.98 -4.01
N ALA A 491 7.65 -24.29 -4.73
CA ALA A 491 7.01 -23.07 -4.23
C ALA A 491 6.16 -23.35 -2.97
N ALA A 492 5.42 -24.47 -2.97
CA ALA A 492 4.57 -24.88 -1.85
C ALA A 492 5.36 -25.34 -0.62
N GLU A 493 6.63 -25.76 -0.74
CA GLU A 493 7.44 -26.17 0.42
C GLU A 493 7.59 -25.05 1.47
N THR A 494 7.59 -23.77 1.07
CA THR A 494 7.59 -22.65 2.03
C THR A 494 6.34 -22.55 2.89
N LEU A 495 5.24 -23.17 2.48
CA LEU A 495 4.00 -23.20 3.24
C LEU A 495 4.03 -24.24 4.37
N SER A 496 4.93 -25.22 4.30
CA SER A 496 5.03 -26.31 5.29
C SER A 496 5.88 -25.94 6.51
N ALA A 497 6.61 -24.83 6.48
CA ALA A 497 7.34 -24.33 7.65
C ALA A 497 6.37 -23.85 8.73
N ARG A 498 6.66 -24.16 10.01
CA ARG A 498 5.73 -23.88 11.12
C ARG A 498 5.40 -22.39 11.20
N HIS A 499 4.14 -22.09 11.53
CA HIS A 499 3.64 -20.72 11.64
C HIS A 499 4.39 -19.88 12.70
N ASP A 500 5.00 -20.51 13.70
CA ASP A 500 5.83 -19.83 14.70
C ASP A 500 7.14 -19.28 14.09
N ASP A 501 7.56 -19.79 12.93
CA ASP A 501 8.70 -19.27 12.15
C ASP A 501 8.28 -18.11 11.21
N LEU A 502 6.98 -17.92 10.96
CA LEU A 502 6.45 -16.89 10.04
C LEU A 502 6.43 -15.49 10.65
N THR A 503 6.20 -15.39 11.97
CA THR A 503 6.00 -14.09 12.65
C THR A 503 7.32 -13.44 13.08
N ALA A 504 8.43 -14.20 13.07
CA ALA A 504 9.69 -13.75 13.64
C ALA A 504 10.77 -13.35 12.61
N GLY A 505 10.61 -13.55 11.29
CA GLY A 505 11.63 -12.95 10.43
C GLY A 505 11.78 -13.08 8.92
N SER A 506 10.70 -13.19 8.14
CA SER A 506 10.79 -13.07 6.68
C SER A 506 9.60 -12.26 6.14
N LEU A 507 9.84 -11.15 5.45
CA LEU A 507 8.78 -10.43 4.70
C LEU A 507 8.38 -11.24 3.46
N LEU A 508 9.32 -11.97 2.87
CA LEU A 508 9.10 -12.72 1.64
C LEU A 508 8.18 -13.91 1.83
N ARG A 509 8.25 -14.65 2.94
CA ARG A 509 7.45 -15.86 3.08
C ARG A 509 5.93 -15.61 3.01
N PRO A 510 5.34 -14.67 3.78
CA PRO A 510 3.92 -14.32 3.63
C PRO A 510 3.55 -13.83 2.22
N LEU A 511 4.48 -13.17 1.53
CA LEU A 511 4.31 -12.75 0.14
C LEU A 511 4.28 -13.96 -0.81
N VAL A 512 5.18 -14.94 -0.66
CA VAL A 512 5.18 -16.19 -1.45
C VAL A 512 3.86 -16.90 -1.29
N VAL A 513 3.41 -17.08 -0.04
CA VAL A 513 2.14 -17.74 0.28
C VAL A 513 0.99 -17.09 -0.47
N SER A 514 0.86 -15.77 -0.30
CA SER A 514 -0.26 -15.02 -0.84
C SER A 514 -0.25 -15.01 -2.37
N ARG A 515 0.93 -14.89 -2.98
CA ARG A 515 1.09 -14.94 -4.44
C ARG A 515 0.83 -16.33 -5.00
N LEU A 516 1.23 -17.38 -4.31
CA LEU A 516 0.92 -18.74 -4.75
C LEU A 516 -0.59 -19.00 -4.70
N LEU A 517 -1.28 -18.55 -3.64
CA LEU A 517 -2.74 -18.63 -3.54
C LEU A 517 -3.44 -17.84 -4.66
N GLU A 518 -2.94 -16.64 -4.99
CA GLU A 518 -3.40 -15.83 -6.12
C GLU A 518 -3.31 -16.60 -7.44
N VAL A 519 -2.14 -17.19 -7.75
CA VAL A 519 -1.93 -17.97 -8.98
C VAL A 519 -2.82 -19.21 -9.00
N VAL A 520 -2.92 -19.95 -7.90
CA VAL A 520 -3.77 -21.13 -7.80
C VAL A 520 -5.24 -20.77 -8.02
N SER A 521 -5.72 -19.69 -7.40
CA SER A 521 -7.11 -19.24 -7.56
C SER A 521 -7.41 -18.80 -8.99
N ASN A 522 -6.51 -18.04 -9.63
CA ASN A 522 -6.65 -17.66 -11.03
C ASN A 522 -6.58 -18.88 -11.96
N THR A 523 -5.73 -19.85 -11.65
CA THR A 523 -5.63 -21.12 -12.39
C THR A 523 -6.94 -21.90 -12.29
N ALA A 524 -7.49 -22.07 -11.08
CA ALA A 524 -8.76 -22.76 -10.89
C ALA A 524 -9.87 -22.09 -11.72
N ALA A 525 -9.99 -20.76 -11.64
CA ALA A 525 -10.97 -19.99 -12.40
C ALA A 525 -10.80 -20.13 -13.93
N ALA A 526 -9.56 -20.03 -14.43
CA ALA A 526 -9.27 -20.15 -15.86
C ALA A 526 -9.63 -21.53 -16.45
N HIS A 527 -9.64 -22.57 -15.61
CA HIS A 527 -9.98 -23.94 -15.99
C HIS A 527 -11.37 -24.39 -15.50
N ASN A 528 -12.22 -23.47 -15.03
CA ASN A 528 -13.56 -23.76 -14.47
C ASN A 528 -13.55 -24.78 -13.32
N LEU A 529 -12.50 -24.78 -12.50
CA LEU A 529 -12.38 -25.61 -11.31
C LEU A 529 -12.86 -24.83 -10.07
N PRO A 530 -13.34 -25.51 -9.01
CA PRO A 530 -13.72 -24.86 -7.75
C PRO A 530 -12.55 -24.06 -7.17
N THR A 531 -12.80 -22.79 -6.79
CA THR A 531 -11.77 -21.99 -6.13
C THR A 531 -11.43 -22.63 -4.80
N PRO A 532 -10.13 -22.86 -4.53
CA PRO A 532 -9.74 -23.41 -3.25
C PRO A 532 -9.95 -22.45 -2.07
N ALA A 533 -10.77 -22.86 -1.12
CA ALA A 533 -11.07 -22.10 0.11
C ALA A 533 -10.04 -22.40 1.23
N TRP A 534 -8.75 -22.14 0.98
CA TRP A 534 -7.67 -22.52 1.92
C TRP A 534 -6.99 -21.32 2.59
N LEU A 535 -7.53 -20.11 2.44
CA LEU A 535 -6.99 -18.93 3.09
C LEU A 535 -7.04 -19.08 4.62
N GLY A 536 -5.86 -19.14 5.24
CA GLY A 536 -5.70 -19.33 6.69
C GLY A 536 -5.68 -20.80 7.12
N ASP A 537 -5.74 -21.75 6.19
CA ASP A 537 -5.57 -23.16 6.51
C ASP A 537 -4.08 -23.47 6.78
N LYS A 538 -3.81 -24.15 7.90
CA LYS A 538 -2.46 -24.62 8.26
C LYS A 538 -1.92 -25.64 7.25
N ASP A 539 -2.81 -26.29 6.51
CA ASP A 539 -2.50 -27.29 5.50
C ASP A 539 -2.52 -26.73 4.06
N ALA A 540 -2.51 -25.39 3.89
CA ALA A 540 -2.55 -24.76 2.56
C ALA A 540 -1.47 -25.31 1.61
N ALA A 541 -0.29 -25.65 2.12
CA ALA A 541 0.80 -26.29 1.37
C ALA A 541 0.36 -27.58 0.67
N ALA A 542 -0.12 -28.53 1.48
CA ALA A 542 -0.49 -29.87 1.04
C ALA A 542 -1.67 -29.81 0.07
N ARG A 543 -2.62 -28.90 0.33
CA ARG A 543 -3.79 -28.73 -0.54
C ARG A 543 -3.45 -28.14 -1.90
N ILE A 544 -2.52 -27.19 -1.97
CA ILE A 544 -2.05 -26.66 -3.26
C ILE A 544 -1.37 -27.76 -4.08
N GLN A 545 -0.51 -28.56 -3.44
CA GLN A 545 0.13 -29.69 -4.12
C GLN A 545 -0.92 -30.70 -4.59
N GLU A 546 -1.85 -31.08 -3.72
CA GLU A 546 -2.95 -32.00 -4.04
C GLU A 546 -3.80 -31.49 -5.21
N PHE A 547 -4.09 -30.18 -5.27
CA PHE A 547 -4.83 -29.60 -6.38
C PHE A 547 -4.13 -29.77 -7.71
N PHE A 548 -2.83 -29.50 -7.79
CA PHE A 548 -2.09 -29.74 -9.03
C PHE A 548 -1.87 -31.23 -9.32
N VAL A 549 -1.83 -32.10 -8.32
CA VAL A 549 -1.77 -33.56 -8.53
C VAL A 549 -3.09 -34.08 -9.11
N ARG A 550 -4.24 -33.64 -8.58
CA ARG A 550 -5.58 -34.03 -9.04
C ARG A 550 -5.92 -33.48 -10.42
N ASN A 551 -5.24 -32.41 -10.85
CA ASN A 551 -5.47 -31.76 -12.14
C ASN A 551 -4.18 -31.75 -12.96
N PRO A 552 -3.80 -32.87 -13.60
CA PRO A 552 -2.51 -32.95 -14.28
C PRO A 552 -2.40 -32.09 -15.56
N ASP A 553 -3.52 -31.79 -16.20
CA ASP A 553 -3.50 -31.15 -17.52
C ASP A 553 -3.59 -29.61 -17.43
N ILE A 554 -3.69 -29.04 -16.23
CA ILE A 554 -3.77 -27.58 -16.06
C ILE A 554 -2.38 -26.95 -16.00
N THR A 555 -2.26 -25.80 -16.65
CA THR A 555 -1.08 -24.92 -16.55
C THR A 555 -1.39 -23.78 -15.58
N PRO A 556 -0.50 -23.45 -14.63
CA PRO A 556 -0.65 -22.29 -13.77
C PRO A 556 -0.86 -20.98 -14.55
N VAL A 557 -1.71 -20.09 -14.03
CA VAL A 557 -2.08 -18.82 -14.69
C VAL A 557 -1.86 -17.63 -13.75
N ASP A 558 -0.97 -16.70 -14.13
CA ASP A 558 -0.84 -15.38 -13.52
C ASP A 558 -1.32 -14.29 -14.52
N PRO A 559 -2.53 -13.73 -14.34
CA PRO A 559 -3.09 -12.72 -15.24
C PRO A 559 -2.41 -11.34 -15.11
N TRP A 560 -1.59 -11.13 -14.07
CA TRP A 560 -0.90 -9.86 -13.83
C TRP A 560 0.51 -9.83 -14.40
N LEU A 561 1.08 -10.99 -14.76
CA LEU A 561 2.44 -11.08 -15.29
C LEU A 561 2.70 -10.18 -16.52
N PRO A 562 1.79 -10.06 -17.51
CA PRO A 562 2.00 -9.14 -18.64
C PRO A 562 2.13 -7.66 -18.21
N GLU A 563 1.32 -7.24 -17.23
CA GLU A 563 1.36 -5.89 -16.68
C GLU A 563 2.67 -5.62 -15.93
N LEU A 564 3.10 -6.58 -15.11
CA LEU A 564 4.35 -6.48 -14.33
C LEU A 564 5.58 -6.46 -15.24
N ARG A 565 5.59 -7.27 -16.31
CA ARG A 565 6.62 -7.20 -17.36
C ARG A 565 6.67 -5.83 -18.01
N ARG A 566 5.51 -5.27 -18.38
CA ARG A 566 5.43 -3.92 -18.98
C ARG A 566 6.01 -2.86 -18.05
N GLN A 567 5.79 -2.98 -16.74
CA GLN A 567 6.32 -2.08 -15.73
C GLN A 567 7.79 -2.35 -15.39
N LYS A 568 8.31 -3.55 -15.73
CA LYS A 568 9.63 -4.05 -15.34
C LYS A 568 9.84 -4.09 -13.82
N ILE A 569 8.76 -4.28 -13.07
CA ILE A 569 8.69 -4.30 -11.60
C ILE A 569 8.04 -5.62 -11.19
N ASP A 570 8.69 -6.37 -10.30
CA ASP A 570 8.16 -7.64 -9.83
C ASP A 570 6.96 -7.48 -8.89
#